data_AF-A0A8J4BNF0-F1
#
_entry.id   AF-A0A8J4BNF0-F1
#
_cell.length_a   1.000
_cell.length_b   1.000
_cell.length_c   1.000
_cell.angle_alpha   90.00
_cell.angle_beta   90.00
_cell.angle_gamma   90.00
#
_symmetry.space_group_name_H-M   'P 1'
#
loop_
_entity.id
_entity.type
_entity.pdbx_description
1 polymer ?
#
loop_
_entity_poly.entity_id
_entity_poly.type
_entity_poly.pdbx_seq_one_letter_code
_entity_poly.pdbx_strand_id
1 'polypeptide(L)'
;TKDPGELCNIYNKTRAAVKNRLEALLAVLVVCKGESCTNPWKVLHPDGSVKSWRQSLDKQYDKYYASLKPFYYRKCLPYQDYSNEVSSFRSAAQQSSNATSSGRRRMYTWTAGIEDPARNNPSRQQSFVAGIERHSVPVPADVLQADVIKWFDNPLPLA
;
A
#
# COMPACT_ATOMS: atom_id res chain seq x y z
N THR A 1 12.26 -19.15 -0.08
CA THR A 1 12.88 -20.45 0.25
C THR A 1 14.03 -20.39 1.26
N LYS A 2 14.60 -19.24 1.65
CA LYS A 2 15.66 -19.17 2.68
C LYS A 2 15.21 -18.66 4.06
N ASP A 3 14.11 -17.92 4.12
CA ASP A 3 13.47 -17.43 5.34
C ASP A 3 11.95 -17.42 5.13
N PRO A 4 11.26 -18.56 5.29
CA PRO A 4 9.82 -18.65 5.04
C PRO A 4 8.98 -17.91 6.09
N GLY A 5 9.50 -17.73 7.31
CA GLY A 5 8.82 -17.03 8.40
C GLY A 5 9.14 -15.54 8.48
N GLU A 6 9.97 -15.01 7.57
CA GLU A 6 10.39 -13.60 7.53
C GLU A 6 10.99 -13.08 8.86
N LEU A 7 11.58 -13.98 9.65
CA LEU A 7 12.10 -13.68 10.98
C LEU A 7 13.44 -12.95 10.94
N CYS A 8 14.15 -13.04 9.81
CA CYS A 8 15.47 -12.45 9.64
C CYS A 8 15.37 -11.17 8.79
N ASN A 9 15.34 -10.00 9.44
CA ASN A 9 15.41 -8.74 8.72
C ASN A 9 16.77 -8.59 8.00
N ILE A 10 16.74 -8.69 6.67
CA ILE A 10 17.92 -8.55 5.82
C ILE A 10 18.13 -7.13 5.27
N TYR A 11 17.33 -6.14 5.69
CA TYR A 11 17.36 -4.79 5.12
C TYR A 11 18.77 -4.22 5.06
N ASN A 12 19.56 -4.28 6.14
CA ASN A 12 20.92 -3.74 6.15
C ASN A 12 21.91 -4.51 5.24
N LYS A 13 21.62 -5.77 4.90
CA LYS A 13 22.47 -6.62 4.04
C LYS A 13 22.06 -6.54 2.56
N THR A 14 20.86 -6.07 2.26
CA THR A 14 20.34 -5.99 0.90
C THR A 14 21.12 -4.96 0.09
N ARG A 15 21.45 -5.30 -1.17
CA ARG A 15 22.13 -4.40 -2.12
C ARG A 15 21.29 -3.14 -2.34
N ALA A 16 21.94 -1.97 -2.36
CA ALA A 16 21.27 -0.68 -2.59
C ALA A 16 20.45 -0.67 -3.88
N ALA A 17 20.96 -1.31 -4.95
CA ALA A 17 20.23 -1.48 -6.21
C ALA A 17 18.84 -2.09 -6.04
N VAL A 18 18.70 -3.10 -5.18
CA VAL A 18 17.40 -3.75 -4.91
C VAL A 18 16.52 -2.83 -4.06
N LYS A 19 17.09 -2.19 -3.03
CA LYS A 19 16.36 -1.23 -2.18
C LYS A 19 15.76 -0.11 -3.01
N ASN A 20 16.56 0.56 -3.83
CA ASN A 20 16.12 1.70 -4.63
C ASN A 20 14.95 1.35 -5.56
N ARG A 21 14.88 0.12 -6.07
CA ARG A 21 13.77 -0.35 -6.92
C ARG A 21 12.51 -0.63 -6.13
N LEU A 22 12.64 -1.20 -4.93
CA LEU A 22 11.50 -1.38 -4.01
C LEU A 22 10.96 -0.02 -3.54
N GLU A 23 11.84 0.91 -3.18
CA GLU A 23 11.48 2.29 -2.80
C GLU A 23 10.76 3.02 -3.95
N ALA A 24 11.26 2.88 -5.18
CA ALA A 24 10.61 3.46 -6.36
C ALA A 24 9.23 2.86 -6.63
N LEU A 25 9.10 1.53 -6.52
CA LEU A 25 7.80 0.85 -6.64
C LEU A 25 6.83 1.35 -5.56
N LEU A 26 7.27 1.40 -4.30
CA LEU A 26 6.45 1.89 -3.19
C LEU A 26 6.00 3.34 -3.43
N ALA A 27 6.92 4.19 -3.90
CA ALA A 27 6.61 5.58 -4.19
C ALA A 27 5.54 5.76 -5.28
N VAL A 28 5.44 4.85 -6.25
CA VAL A 28 4.34 4.84 -7.23
C VAL A 28 3.07 4.25 -6.61
N LEU A 29 3.17 3.10 -5.96
CA LEU A 29 2.02 2.34 -5.46
C LEU A 29 1.24 3.09 -4.38
N VAL A 30 1.89 3.91 -3.55
CA VAL A 30 1.21 4.69 -2.50
C VAL A 30 0.26 5.77 -3.07
N VAL A 31 0.46 6.20 -4.31
CA VAL A 31 -0.38 7.24 -4.97
C VAL A 31 -1.11 6.72 -6.22
N CYS A 32 -1.02 5.43 -6.50
CA CYS A 32 -1.54 4.85 -7.73
C CYS A 32 -3.08 4.94 -7.81
N LYS A 33 -3.59 5.00 -9.04
CA LYS A 33 -5.02 4.88 -9.36
C LYS A 33 -5.22 4.08 -10.64
N GLY A 34 -6.20 3.18 -10.63
CA GLY A 34 -6.57 2.38 -11.80
C GLY A 34 -5.40 1.55 -12.33
N GLU A 35 -5.10 1.70 -13.62
CA GLU A 35 -4.07 0.90 -14.31
C GLU A 35 -2.67 1.04 -13.68
N SER A 36 -2.32 2.21 -13.12
CA SER A 36 -1.01 2.39 -12.48
C SER A 36 -0.78 1.52 -11.25
N CYS A 37 -1.84 1.01 -10.62
CA CYS A 37 -1.71 0.10 -9.47
C CYS A 37 -1.34 -1.32 -9.90
N THR A 38 -1.83 -1.76 -11.07
CA THR A 38 -1.54 -3.10 -11.61
C THR A 38 -0.35 -3.09 -12.57
N ASN A 39 -0.01 -1.94 -13.13
CA ASN A 39 1.13 -1.74 -14.02
C ASN A 39 1.96 -0.49 -13.63
N PRO A 40 2.65 -0.53 -12.47
CA PRO A 40 3.45 0.61 -11.99
C PRO A 40 4.64 0.93 -12.92
N TRP A 41 5.04 -0.01 -13.78
CA TRP A 41 6.13 0.17 -14.74
C TRP A 41 5.82 1.22 -15.79
N LYS A 42 4.55 1.41 -16.18
CA LYS A 42 4.16 2.50 -17.09
C LYS A 42 4.42 3.89 -16.52
N VAL A 43 4.46 4.01 -15.18
CA VAL A 43 4.81 5.26 -14.50
C VAL A 43 6.32 5.41 -14.36
N LEU A 44 7.02 4.33 -14.00
CA LEU A 44 8.48 4.33 -13.80
C LEU A 44 9.26 4.35 -15.12
N HIS A 45 8.74 3.75 -16.18
CA HIS A 45 9.40 3.58 -17.49
C HIS A 45 8.35 3.80 -18.59
N PRO A 46 7.93 5.06 -18.83
CA PRO A 46 6.90 5.39 -19.81
C PRO A 46 7.31 5.06 -21.25
N ASP A 47 8.61 4.94 -21.51
CA ASP A 47 9.19 4.46 -22.78
C ASP A 47 9.06 2.94 -22.97
N GLY A 48 8.66 2.20 -21.94
CA GLY A 48 8.46 0.76 -21.97
C GLY A 48 9.74 -0.06 -21.92
N SER A 49 10.88 0.56 -21.57
CA SER A 49 12.19 -0.11 -21.43
C SER A 49 12.23 -1.13 -20.29
N VAL A 50 11.33 -1.00 -19.31
CA VAL A 50 11.08 -1.97 -18.24
C VAL A 50 9.59 -2.24 -18.12
N LYS A 51 9.22 -3.52 -18.09
CA LYS A 51 7.82 -3.98 -17.96
C LYS A 51 7.61 -4.96 -16.79
N SER A 52 8.67 -5.28 -16.06
CA SER A 52 8.61 -6.24 -14.96
C SER A 52 9.70 -6.00 -13.92
N TRP A 53 9.50 -6.55 -12.73
CA TRP A 53 10.51 -6.54 -11.68
C TRP A 53 11.85 -7.10 -12.16
N ARG A 54 11.84 -8.25 -12.86
CA ARG A 54 13.07 -8.89 -13.34
C ARG A 54 13.85 -8.00 -14.30
N GLN A 55 13.16 -7.31 -15.22
CA GLN A 55 13.81 -6.37 -16.13
C GLN A 55 14.34 -5.13 -15.39
N SER A 56 13.62 -4.67 -14.36
CA SER A 56 14.08 -3.52 -13.58
C SER A 56 15.46 -3.77 -12.97
N LEU A 57 15.76 -5.02 -12.57
CA LEU A 57 17.02 -5.43 -11.93
C LEU A 57 18.26 -5.31 -12.83
N ASP A 58 18.11 -5.00 -14.10
CA ASP A 58 19.26 -4.73 -14.97
C ASP A 58 20.08 -3.54 -14.42
N LYS A 59 21.39 -3.71 -14.35
CA LYS A 59 22.34 -2.72 -13.83
C LYS A 59 22.29 -1.39 -14.59
N GLN A 60 21.90 -1.40 -15.87
CA GLN A 60 21.80 -0.17 -16.65
C GLN A 60 20.82 0.85 -16.04
N TYR A 61 19.83 0.38 -15.27
CA TYR A 61 18.85 1.24 -14.60
C TYR A 61 19.26 1.64 -13.17
N ASP A 62 20.43 1.22 -12.66
CA ASP A 62 20.85 1.53 -11.28
C ASP A 62 20.87 3.03 -10.99
N LYS A 63 21.45 3.82 -11.91
CA LYS A 63 21.50 5.29 -11.79
C LYS A 63 20.12 5.91 -11.79
N TYR A 64 19.22 5.40 -12.64
CA TYR A 64 17.84 5.87 -12.71
C TYR A 64 17.13 5.67 -11.37
N TYR A 65 17.10 4.44 -10.85
CA TYR A 65 16.44 4.14 -9.58
C TYR A 65 17.07 4.85 -8.38
N ALA A 66 18.41 5.04 -8.37
CA ALA A 66 19.09 5.80 -7.32
C ALA A 66 18.74 7.30 -7.33
N SER A 67 18.30 7.85 -8.45
CA SER A 67 17.91 9.27 -8.57
C SER A 67 16.48 9.55 -8.09
N LEU A 68 15.64 8.51 -7.95
CA LEU A 68 14.25 8.67 -7.56
C LEU A 68 14.12 8.97 -6.07
N LYS A 69 13.23 9.90 -5.72
CA LYS A 69 12.92 10.21 -4.32
C LYS A 69 12.00 9.13 -3.75
N PRO A 70 12.38 8.47 -2.64
CA PRO A 70 11.52 7.48 -1.99
C PRO A 70 10.26 8.13 -1.43
N PHE A 71 9.27 7.30 -1.13
CA PHE A 71 8.14 7.71 -0.32
C PHE A 71 8.58 7.95 1.12
N TYR A 72 8.05 9.00 1.77
CA TYR A 72 8.30 9.25 3.18
C TYR A 72 7.16 10.02 3.85
N TYR A 73 7.08 9.89 5.17
CA TYR A 73 6.27 10.75 6.02
C TYR A 73 7.07 11.97 6.43
N ARG A 74 6.48 13.18 6.39
CA ARG A 74 7.17 14.41 6.82
C ARG A 74 7.43 14.43 8.33
N LYS A 75 6.50 13.88 9.11
CA LYS A 75 6.53 13.85 10.58
C LYS A 75 5.95 12.53 11.08
N CYS A 76 6.40 12.09 12.25
CA CYS A 76 5.76 11.00 12.97
C CYS A 76 4.52 11.55 13.70
N LEU A 77 3.33 11.04 13.39
CA LEU A 77 2.05 11.49 13.96
C LEU A 77 1.28 10.29 14.54
N PRO A 78 0.44 10.49 15.56
CA PRO A 78 -0.37 9.41 16.14
C PRO A 78 -1.62 9.06 15.31
N TYR A 79 -1.78 9.68 14.13
CA TYR A 79 -2.90 9.45 13.22
C TYR A 79 -2.41 9.48 11.76
N GLN A 80 -3.21 8.90 10.85
CA GLN A 80 -2.92 8.98 9.42
C GLN A 80 -3.30 10.36 8.89
N ASP A 81 -2.36 11.01 8.22
CA ASP A 81 -2.57 12.29 7.53
C ASP A 81 -2.06 12.18 6.10
N TYR A 82 -2.98 12.28 5.15
CA TYR A 82 -2.67 12.20 3.72
C TYR A 82 -1.72 13.31 3.23
N SER A 83 -1.71 14.47 3.90
CA SER A 83 -0.80 15.58 3.58
C SER A 83 0.64 15.34 4.08
N ASN A 84 0.78 14.44 5.06
CA ASN A 84 2.05 14.00 5.61
C ASN A 84 2.74 12.94 4.74
N GLU A 85 2.00 12.28 3.85
CA GLU A 85 2.47 11.25 2.91
C GLU A 85 3.04 11.87 1.62
N VAL A 86 4.37 11.83 1.46
CA VAL A 86 5.07 12.47 0.33
C VAL A 86 5.57 11.44 -0.67
N SER A 87 5.13 11.58 -1.92
CA SER A 87 5.67 10.88 -3.09
C SER A 87 5.81 11.83 -4.26
N SER A 88 6.92 11.69 -5.01
CA SER A 88 7.17 12.44 -6.24
C SER A 88 6.26 12.02 -7.41
N PHE A 89 5.61 10.85 -7.32
CA PHE A 89 4.79 10.28 -8.39
C PHE A 89 3.31 10.65 -8.32
N ARG A 90 2.91 11.52 -7.38
CA ARG A 90 1.51 11.87 -7.13
C ARG A 90 0.79 12.37 -8.38
N SER A 91 1.44 13.22 -9.18
CA SER A 91 0.89 13.72 -10.45
C SER A 91 0.99 12.71 -11.60
N ALA A 92 2.12 12.01 -11.73
CA ALA A 92 2.35 11.05 -12.81
C ALA A 92 1.41 9.83 -12.73
N ALA A 93 1.19 9.30 -11.53
CA ALA A 93 0.28 8.19 -11.29
C ALA A 93 -1.19 8.59 -11.58
N GLN A 94 -1.58 9.83 -11.27
CA GLN A 94 -2.91 10.37 -11.61
C GLN A 94 -3.11 10.49 -13.13
N GLN A 95 -2.11 10.96 -13.88
CA GLN A 95 -2.22 11.18 -15.33
C GLN A 95 -2.37 9.86 -16.11
N SER A 96 -1.69 8.80 -15.70
CA SER A 96 -1.82 7.47 -16.32
C SER A 96 -3.23 6.83 -16.17
N SER A 97 -4.06 7.39 -15.28
CA SER A 97 -5.43 6.92 -15.04
C SER A 97 -6.51 7.68 -15.84
N ASN A 98 -6.12 8.72 -16.59
CA ASN A 98 -7.03 9.57 -17.39
C ASN A 98 -7.24 9.07 -18.83
N ALA A 99 -6.87 7.82 -19.16
CA ALA A 99 -7.35 7.19 -20.37
C ALA A 99 -8.90 7.17 -20.36
N THR A 100 -9.50 7.79 -21.38
CA THR A 100 -10.93 8.00 -21.60
C THR A 100 -11.77 6.77 -21.24
N SER A 101 -12.27 6.72 -19.99
CA SER A 101 -13.22 5.69 -19.61
C SER A 101 -14.62 6.15 -20.01
N SER A 102 -15.04 5.81 -21.24
CA SER A 102 -16.45 5.85 -21.66
C SER A 102 -17.32 4.81 -20.93
N GLY A 103 -16.76 4.08 -19.96
CA GLY A 103 -17.52 3.23 -19.06
C GLY A 103 -18.22 4.07 -18.00
N ARG A 104 -19.55 3.95 -17.93
CA ARG A 104 -20.39 4.46 -16.84
C ARG A 104 -19.87 3.98 -15.49
N ARG A 105 -18.97 4.74 -14.87
CA ARG A 105 -18.59 4.54 -13.47
C ARG A 105 -19.79 4.99 -12.62
N ARG A 106 -20.39 4.09 -11.85
CA ARG A 106 -21.21 4.51 -10.71
C ARG A 106 -20.26 5.23 -9.75
N MET A 107 -20.28 6.56 -9.79
CA MET A 107 -19.73 7.37 -8.71
C MET A 107 -20.46 6.98 -7.43
N TYR A 108 -19.73 6.47 -6.45
CA TYR A 108 -20.19 6.60 -5.06
C TYR A 108 -20.16 8.10 -4.77
N THR A 109 -21.32 8.75 -4.80
CA THR A 109 -21.46 10.12 -4.31
C THR A 109 -21.15 10.08 -2.83
N TRP A 110 -19.98 10.58 -2.43
CA TRP A 110 -19.81 11.08 -1.07
C TRP A 110 -20.83 12.21 -0.92
N THR A 111 -21.94 11.93 -0.27
CA THR A 111 -22.86 12.98 0.17
C THR A 111 -22.11 13.81 1.19
N ALA A 112 -21.59 14.95 0.74
CA ALA A 112 -21.24 16.04 1.62
C ALA A 112 -22.51 16.41 2.42
N GLY A 113 -22.46 16.24 3.74
CA GLY A 113 -23.53 16.67 4.65
C GLY A 113 -24.65 15.67 4.85
N ILE A 114 -24.43 14.69 5.73
CA ILE A 114 -25.49 14.35 6.70
C ILE A 114 -25.04 15.03 7.99
N GLU A 115 -25.71 16.11 8.35
CA GLU A 115 -25.58 16.70 9.68
C GLU A 115 -26.04 15.65 10.71
N ASP A 116 -25.12 15.19 11.54
CA ASP A 116 -25.40 14.26 12.64
C ASP A 116 -26.26 14.99 13.70
N PRO A 117 -27.53 14.61 13.94
CA PRO A 117 -28.38 15.28 14.93
C PRO A 117 -28.01 14.92 16.38
N ALA A 118 -26.91 14.19 16.60
CA ALA A 118 -26.52 13.66 17.91
C ALA A 118 -25.63 14.59 18.75
N ARG A 119 -25.56 15.90 18.44
CA ARG A 119 -24.62 16.82 19.11
C ARG A 119 -24.97 17.17 20.57
N ASN A 120 -26.12 16.77 21.09
CA ASN A 120 -26.54 17.07 22.47
C ASN A 120 -26.98 15.81 23.26
N ASN A 121 -26.08 14.83 23.44
CA ASN A 121 -26.30 13.80 24.45
C ASN A 121 -25.03 13.60 25.31
N PRO A 122 -25.05 13.98 26.61
CA PRO A 122 -23.87 14.00 27.47
C PRO A 122 -23.39 12.61 27.95
N SER A 123 -23.89 11.51 27.37
CA SER A 123 -23.60 10.15 27.85
C SER A 123 -22.75 9.29 26.90
N ARG A 124 -22.09 9.86 25.88
CA ARG A 124 -21.35 9.04 24.89
C ARG A 124 -19.88 8.81 25.29
N GLN A 125 -19.70 8.02 26.33
CA GLN A 125 -18.42 7.42 26.69
C GLN A 125 -18.20 6.09 25.92
N GLN A 126 -18.63 6.05 24.66
CA GLN A 126 -18.40 4.89 23.79
C GLN A 126 -17.23 5.22 22.89
N SER A 127 -16.21 4.36 22.94
CA SER A 127 -15.10 4.40 21.99
C SER A 127 -15.65 4.51 20.57
N PHE A 128 -15.12 5.44 19.81
CA PHE A 128 -15.42 5.54 18.40
C PHE A 128 -15.03 4.21 17.73
N VAL A 129 -16.00 3.58 17.05
CA VAL A 129 -15.78 2.39 16.22
C VAL A 129 -16.09 2.80 14.79
N ALA A 130 -15.11 2.71 13.90
CA ALA A 130 -15.26 3.09 12.51
C ALA A 130 -16.30 2.19 11.82
N GLY A 131 -17.00 2.69 10.79
CA GLY A 131 -18.01 1.90 10.07
C GLY A 131 -17.44 0.62 9.44
N ILE A 132 -16.16 0.63 9.07
CA ILE A 132 -15.43 -0.53 8.56
C ILE A 132 -15.22 -1.61 9.64
N GLU A 133 -15.03 -1.19 10.90
CA GLU A 133 -14.80 -2.07 12.05
C GLU A 133 -16.07 -2.81 12.50
N ARG A 134 -17.24 -2.38 12.04
CA ARG A 134 -18.50 -3.12 12.23
C ARG A 134 -18.59 -4.40 11.40
N HIS A 135 -17.79 -4.48 10.35
CA HIS A 135 -17.76 -5.61 9.41
C HIS A 135 -16.48 -6.43 9.53
N SER A 136 -15.53 -6.01 10.35
CA SER A 136 -14.38 -6.85 10.70
C SER A 136 -14.85 -8.00 11.57
N VAL A 137 -14.57 -9.22 11.11
CA VAL A 137 -14.71 -10.42 11.93
C VAL A 137 -13.65 -10.33 13.03
N PRO A 138 -14.03 -10.36 14.32
CA PRO A 138 -13.05 -10.41 15.40
C PRO A 138 -12.09 -11.57 15.16
N VAL A 139 -10.79 -11.34 15.31
CA VAL A 139 -9.82 -12.42 15.19
C VAL A 139 -10.17 -13.47 16.24
N PRO A 140 -10.44 -14.73 15.84
CA PRO A 140 -10.80 -15.77 16.78
C PRO A 140 -9.74 -15.94 17.88
N ALA A 141 -10.18 -16.20 19.11
CA ALA A 141 -9.27 -16.25 20.26
C ALA A 141 -8.21 -17.35 20.11
N ASP A 142 -8.56 -18.46 19.47
CA ASP A 142 -7.66 -19.56 19.11
C ASP A 142 -6.56 -19.12 18.12
N VAL A 143 -6.85 -18.18 17.22
CA VAL A 143 -5.84 -17.57 16.33
C VAL A 143 -4.96 -16.58 17.10
N LEU A 144 -5.55 -15.77 17.99
CA LEU A 144 -4.79 -14.83 18.84
C LEU A 144 -3.85 -15.54 19.83
N GLN A 145 -4.22 -16.74 20.25
CA GLN A 145 -3.49 -17.55 21.23
C GLN A 145 -2.75 -18.72 20.57
N ALA A 146 -2.79 -18.81 19.23
CA ALA A 146 -2.14 -19.87 18.49
C ALA A 146 -0.63 -19.79 18.67
N ASP A 147 -0.03 -20.95 18.93
CA ASP A 147 1.40 -21.12 18.77
C ASP A 147 1.71 -21.13 17.27
N VAL A 148 2.13 -19.98 16.75
CA VAL A 148 2.41 -19.73 15.33
C VAL A 148 3.39 -20.75 14.77
N ILE A 149 4.27 -21.34 15.59
CA ILE A 149 5.22 -22.38 15.16
C ILE A 149 4.47 -23.66 14.74
N LYS A 150 3.43 -24.07 15.46
CA LYS A 150 2.64 -25.27 15.16
C LYS A 150 1.85 -25.18 13.86
N TRP A 151 1.54 -23.97 13.39
CA TRP A 151 0.88 -23.76 12.10
C TRP A 151 1.81 -24.09 10.92
N PHE A 152 3.11 -23.84 11.06
CA PHE A 152 4.09 -24.15 10.02
C PHE A 152 4.47 -25.64 9.98
N ASP A 153 4.38 -26.33 11.12
CA ASP A 153 4.71 -27.75 11.24
C ASP A 153 3.54 -28.70 10.91
N ASN A 154 2.32 -28.18 10.79
CA ASN A 154 1.12 -28.98 10.54
C ASN A 154 0.51 -28.58 9.19
N PRO A 155 0.98 -29.15 8.06
CA PRO A 155 0.40 -28.85 6.76
C PRO A 155 -1.04 -29.36 6.77
N LEU A 156 -2.01 -28.43 6.79
CA LEU A 156 -3.40 -28.77 6.55
C LEU A 156 -3.47 -29.56 5.25
N PRO A 157 -4.14 -30.73 5.20
CA PRO A 157 -4.37 -31.42 3.96
C PRO A 157 -5.21 -30.49 3.09
N LEU A 158 -4.63 -30.02 1.98
CA LEU A 158 -5.34 -29.22 1.00
C LEU A 158 -6.52 -30.07 0.47
N ALA A 159 -7.73 -29.65 0.81
CA ALA A 159 -8.98 -30.12 0.21
C ALA A 159 -9.26 -29.35 -1.09
#